data_AF-A0A921FF05-F1
#
_entry.id   AF-A0A921FF05-F1
#
_cell.length_a   1.000
_cell.length_b   1.000
_cell.length_c   1.000
_cell.angle_alpha   90.00
_cell.angle_beta   90.00
_cell.angle_gamma   90.00
#
_symmetry.space_group_name_H-M   'P 1'
#
loop_
_entity.id
_entity.type
_entity.pdbx_description
1 polymer ?
#
loop_
_entity_poly.entity_id
_entity_poly.type
_entity_poly.pdbx_seq_one_letter_code
_entity_poly.pdbx_strand_id
1 'polypeptide(L)'
;MQTLTYEGLLPAASGPGIFYSLTIKSKKHSGDGTFSLALTYKEAENGKDKTFTYEGKRFTLRGMAGNENATVWQLITNDQKQTFNFLVENDQTLTLLNDKLEKSQSNLNYQLKKVN
;
A
#
# COMPACT_ATOMS: atom_id res chain seq x y z
N MET A 1 15.95 10.99 9.62
CA MET A 1 15.15 9.95 8.94
C MET A 1 13.69 10.13 9.36
N GLN A 2 12.75 9.91 8.45
CA GLN A 2 11.32 9.91 8.75
C GLN A 2 10.81 8.47 8.63
N THR A 3 9.86 8.14 9.50
CA THR A 3 9.11 6.89 9.44
C THR A 3 7.62 7.23 9.44
N LEU A 4 6.88 6.63 8.52
CA LEU A 4 5.43 6.79 8.39
C LEU A 4 4.81 5.40 8.39
N THR A 5 3.73 5.21 9.15
CA THR A 5 2.99 3.94 9.15
C THR A 5 1.56 4.20 8.71
N TYR A 6 1.04 3.35 7.83
CA TYR A 6 -0.31 3.40 7.32
C TYR A 6 -0.97 2.03 7.48
N GLU A 7 -2.21 2.01 7.95
CA GLU A 7 -2.94 0.77 8.21
C GLU A 7 -4.37 0.81 7.66
N GLY A 8 -4.90 -0.37 7.33
CA GLY A 8 -6.29 -0.49 6.86
C GLY A 8 -6.68 -1.93 6.54
N LEU A 9 -7.95 -2.25 6.80
CA LEU A 9 -8.55 -3.52 6.38
C LEU A 9 -9.15 -3.34 4.97
N LEU A 10 -8.52 -3.97 3.97
CA LEU A 10 -8.97 -3.90 2.59
C LEU A 10 -9.81 -5.14 2.22
N PRO A 11 -10.75 -5.01 1.27
CA PRO A 11 -11.58 -6.11 0.81
C PRO A 11 -10.76 -7.27 0.22
N ALA A 12 -11.20 -8.49 0.51
CA ALA A 12 -10.75 -9.70 -0.16
C ALA A 12 -11.84 -10.21 -1.11
N ALA A 13 -11.47 -10.96 -2.15
CA ALA A 13 -12.43 -11.51 -3.12
C ALA A 13 -13.44 -12.48 -2.47
N SER A 14 -13.03 -13.19 -1.41
CA SER A 14 -13.85 -14.23 -0.77
C SER A 14 -13.44 -14.44 0.69
N GLY A 15 -13.55 -13.40 1.52
CA GLY A 15 -13.23 -13.50 2.95
C GLY A 15 -13.39 -12.18 3.71
N PRO A 16 -13.03 -12.17 5.01
CA PRO A 16 -13.21 -11.02 5.88
C PRO A 16 -12.34 -9.80 5.54
N GLY A 17 -11.37 -9.98 4.64
CA GLY A 17 -10.47 -8.93 4.18
C GLY A 17 -9.01 -9.23 4.46
N ILE A 18 -8.15 -8.30 4.08
CA ILE A 18 -6.71 -8.36 4.30
C ILE A 18 -6.34 -7.09 5.07
N PHE A 19 -5.76 -7.25 6.25
CA PHE A 19 -5.24 -6.12 7.01
C PHE A 19 -3.84 -5.77 6.51
N TYR A 20 -3.68 -4.53 6.03
CA TYR A 20 -2.42 -3.98 5.58
C TYR A 20 -1.81 -3.15 6.71
N SER A 21 -0.54 -3.39 7.02
CA SER A 21 0.28 -2.49 7.84
C SER A 21 1.55 -2.15 7.08
N LEU A 22 1.61 -0.92 6.58
CA LEU A 22 2.67 -0.41 5.70
C LEU A 22 3.53 0.61 6.47
N THR A 23 4.80 0.32 6.63
CA THR A 23 5.80 1.26 7.16
C THR A 23 6.71 1.75 6.05
N ILE A 24 6.83 3.07 5.87
CA ILE A 24 7.78 3.73 4.96
C ILE A 24 8.91 4.35 5.77
N LYS A 25 10.16 4.18 5.33
CA LYS A 25 11.34 4.87 5.86
C LYS A 25 12.00 5.69 4.76
N SER A 26 12.23 6.98 5.00
CA SER A 26 12.85 7.89 4.02
C SER A 26 13.69 8.98 4.70
N LYS A 27 14.55 9.67 3.94
CA LYS A 27 15.16 10.93 4.40
C LYS A 27 14.09 12.03 4.36
N LYS A 28 14.19 13.04 5.25
CA LYS A 28 13.13 14.05 5.51
C LYS A 28 12.66 14.88 4.30
N HIS A 29 13.30 14.77 3.13
CA HIS A 29 12.91 15.43 1.88
C HIS A 29 13.09 14.51 0.65
N SER A 30 13.18 13.20 0.86
CA SER A 30 13.41 12.26 -0.22
C SER A 30 12.10 11.78 -0.80
N GLY A 31 11.96 11.97 -2.12
CA GLY A 31 10.92 11.37 -2.93
C GLY A 31 10.98 9.84 -2.94
N ASP A 32 12.09 9.20 -2.58
CA ASP A 32 12.22 7.74 -2.50
C ASP A 32 12.51 7.25 -1.07
N GLY A 33 12.37 5.95 -0.84
CA GLY A 33 12.62 5.33 0.46
C GLY A 33 12.63 3.81 0.43
N THR A 34 12.52 3.20 1.59
CA THR A 34 12.27 1.77 1.75
C THR A 34 10.91 1.55 2.40
N PHE A 35 10.38 0.34 2.25
CA PHE A 35 9.14 -0.07 2.92
C PHE A 35 9.28 -1.42 3.61
N SER A 36 8.43 -1.63 4.61
CA SER A 36 8.04 -2.94 5.13
C SER A 36 6.52 -2.99 5.13
N LEU A 37 5.93 -4.06 4.61
CA LEU A 37 4.50 -4.25 4.44
C LEU A 37 4.11 -5.61 5.00
N ALA A 38 3.22 -5.64 5.99
CA ALA A 38 2.57 -6.84 6.47
C ALA A 38 1.15 -6.93 5.89
N LEU A 39 0.83 -8.07 5.29
CA LEU A 39 -0.50 -8.43 4.80
C LEU A 39 -1.04 -9.58 5.63
N THR A 40 -2.01 -9.30 6.50
CA THR A 40 -2.68 -10.31 7.32
C THR A 40 -4.01 -10.67 6.69
N TYR A 41 -4.06 -11.82 6.03
CA TYR A 41 -5.26 -12.41 5.46
C TYR A 41 -6.10 -12.98 6.61
N LYS A 42 -7.28 -12.41 6.81
CA LYS A 42 -8.16 -12.78 7.92
C LYS A 42 -8.85 -14.11 7.62
N GLU A 43 -8.86 -15.00 8.62
CA GLU A 43 -9.53 -16.32 8.54
C GLU A 43 -9.14 -17.20 7.33
N ALA A 44 -7.92 -17.00 6.79
CA ALA A 44 -7.49 -17.59 5.53
C ALA A 44 -7.23 -19.11 5.57
N GLU A 45 -6.83 -19.66 6.73
CA GLU A 45 -6.52 -21.09 6.87
C GLU A 45 -7.25 -21.69 8.07
N ASN A 46 -8.35 -22.40 7.81
CA ASN A 46 -9.20 -23.02 8.84
C ASN A 46 -9.65 -22.02 9.93
N GLY A 47 -10.02 -20.80 9.52
CA GLY A 47 -10.43 -19.73 10.43
C GLY A 47 -9.28 -19.01 11.14
N LYS A 48 -8.02 -19.30 10.80
CA LYS A 48 -6.85 -18.60 11.34
C LYS A 48 -6.34 -17.54 10.38
N ASP A 49 -5.83 -16.46 10.95
CA ASP A 49 -5.14 -15.43 10.21
C ASP A 49 -3.80 -15.92 9.66
N LYS A 50 -3.42 -15.44 8.48
CA LYS A 50 -2.11 -15.68 7.89
C LYS A 50 -1.45 -14.38 7.49
N THR A 51 -0.23 -14.15 7.97
CA THR A 51 0.54 -12.93 7.67
C THR A 51 1.68 -13.21 6.70
N PHE A 52 1.77 -12.39 5.65
CA PHE A 52 2.91 -12.33 4.75
C PHE A 52 3.58 -10.97 4.88
N THR A 53 4.92 -10.95 4.85
CA THR A 53 5.70 -9.74 5.00
C THR A 53 6.55 -9.49 3.77
N TYR A 54 6.56 -8.24 3.31
CA TYR A 54 7.29 -7.77 2.16
C TYR A 54 8.16 -6.59 2.53
N GLU A 55 9.37 -6.57 2.01
CA GLU A 55 10.29 -5.45 2.17
C GLU A 55 10.89 -5.07 0.83
N GLY A 56 11.24 -3.80 0.67
CA GLY A 56 11.75 -3.32 -0.59
C GLY A 56 11.97 -1.82 -0.66
N LYS A 57 12.04 -1.34 -1.90
CA LYS A 57 12.19 0.09 -2.21
C LYS A 57 10.82 0.70 -2.51
N ARG A 58 10.63 1.93 -2.05
CA ARG A 58 9.51 2.78 -2.45
C ARG A 58 10.04 3.86 -3.38
N PHE A 59 9.43 3.95 -4.56
CA PHE A 59 9.63 5.02 -5.53
C PHE A 59 8.44 5.98 -5.50
N THR A 60 8.67 7.26 -5.82
CA THR A 60 7.58 8.19 -6.16
C THR A 60 7.46 8.36 -7.67
N LEU A 61 6.26 8.08 -8.18
CA LEU A 61 5.87 8.37 -9.55
C LEU A 61 4.95 9.58 -9.56
N ARG A 62 5.02 10.36 -10.64
CA ARG A 62 4.10 11.46 -10.91
C ARG A 62 3.14 11.04 -12.04
N GLY A 63 1.86 11.24 -11.79
CA GLY A 63 0.78 10.91 -12.70
C GLY A 63 0.18 9.54 -12.48
N MET A 64 -1.11 9.44 -12.81
CA MET A 64 -1.88 8.22 -12.94
C MET A 64 -2.90 8.40 -14.08
N ALA A 65 -3.58 7.33 -14.50
CA ALA A 65 -4.65 7.43 -15.48
C ALA A 65 -5.71 8.46 -15.04
N GLY A 66 -5.98 9.46 -15.88
CA GLY A 66 -6.94 10.54 -15.61
C GLY A 66 -6.46 11.65 -14.68
N ASN A 67 -5.25 11.58 -14.11
CA ASN A 67 -4.66 12.67 -13.32
C ASN A 67 -3.12 12.66 -13.41
N GLU A 68 -2.56 13.50 -14.30
CA GLU A 68 -1.11 13.64 -14.50
C GLU A 68 -0.35 14.24 -13.30
N ASN A 69 -1.04 14.88 -12.37
CA ASN A 69 -0.45 15.50 -11.18
C ASN A 69 -0.54 14.62 -9.93
N ALA A 70 -1.13 13.43 -10.04
CA ALA A 70 -1.19 12.48 -8.94
C ALA A 70 0.21 12.10 -8.45
N THR A 71 0.35 11.86 -7.15
CA THR A 71 1.57 11.28 -6.58
C THR A 71 1.29 9.82 -6.24
N VAL A 72 2.04 8.90 -6.84
CA VAL A 72 1.90 7.46 -6.60
C VAL A 72 3.16 6.94 -5.92
N TRP A 73 2.99 6.19 -4.84
CA TRP A 73 4.05 5.40 -4.25
C TRP A 73 4.04 3.99 -4.82
N GLN A 74 5.12 3.63 -5.51
CA GLN A 74 5.33 2.30 -6.05
C GLN A 74 6.31 1.53 -5.15
N LEU A 75 5.83 0.44 -4.56
CA LEU A 75 6.57 -0.43 -3.66
C LEU A 75 7.05 -1.65 -4.43
N ILE A 76 8.34 -1.78 -4.68
CA ILE A 76 8.92 -2.93 -5.38
C ILE A 76 9.69 -3.77 -4.36
N THR A 77 9.32 -5.04 -4.23
CA THR A 77 9.96 -5.97 -3.29
C THR A 77 11.44 -6.19 -3.61
N ASN A 78 12.25 -6.52 -2.60
CA ASN A 78 13.69 -6.77 -2.78
C ASN A 78 13.98 -7.90 -3.79
N ASP A 79 13.11 -8.91 -3.86
CA ASP A 79 13.20 -9.99 -4.83
C ASP A 79 12.63 -9.63 -6.23
N GLN A 80 12.10 -8.41 -6.37
CA GLN A 80 11.51 -7.84 -7.58
C GLN A 80 10.33 -8.64 -8.15
N LYS A 81 9.72 -9.52 -7.34
CA LYS A 81 8.58 -10.35 -7.78
C LYS A 81 7.23 -9.69 -7.61
N GLN A 82 7.12 -8.70 -6.73
CA GLN A 82 5.86 -8.03 -6.44
C GLN A 82 6.00 -6.51 -6.47
N THR A 83 4.95 -5.87 -6.94
CA THR A 83 4.80 -4.42 -6.93
C THR A 83 3.46 -4.06 -6.30
N PHE A 84 3.45 -3.07 -5.40
CA PHE A 84 2.23 -2.49 -4.84
C PHE A 84 2.18 -1.01 -5.16
N ASN A 85 1.07 -0.53 -5.72
CA ASN A 85 0.91 0.88 -6.10
C ASN A 85 -0.11 1.54 -5.18
N PHE A 86 0.27 2.66 -4.57
CA PHE A 86 -0.62 3.44 -3.72
C PHE A 86 -0.70 4.87 -4.22
N LEU A 87 -1.91 5.36 -4.49
CA LEU A 87 -2.13 6.80 -4.66
C LEU A 87 -1.99 7.48 -3.30
N VAL A 88 -1.19 8.54 -3.26
CA VAL A 88 -1.14 9.46 -2.12
C VAL A 88 -2.28 10.46 -2.27
N GLU A 89 -3.38 10.26 -1.56
CA GLU A 89 -4.52 11.19 -1.58
C GLU A 89 -4.18 12.47 -0.80
N ASN A 90 -3.47 12.30 0.32
CA ASN A 90 -2.92 13.36 1.18
C ASN A 90 -1.96 12.72 2.21
N ASP A 91 -1.40 13.54 3.12
CA ASP A 91 -0.45 13.10 4.15
C ASP A 91 -1.00 12.01 5.10
N GLN A 92 -2.33 11.83 5.16
CA GLN A 92 -3.00 10.91 6.09
C GLN A 92 -3.59 9.68 5.40
N THR A 93 -3.71 9.67 4.06
CA THR A 93 -4.48 8.65 3.34
C THR A 93 -3.75 8.17 2.10
N LEU A 94 -3.65 6.84 1.97
CA LEU A 94 -3.22 6.16 0.76
C LEU A 94 -4.39 5.34 0.20
N THR A 95 -4.51 5.24 -1.12
CA THR A 95 -5.48 4.36 -1.79
C THR A 95 -4.76 3.32 -2.62
N LEU A 96 -5.03 2.03 -2.41
CA LEU A 96 -4.45 0.96 -3.23
C LEU A 96 -4.93 1.07 -4.68
N LEU A 97 -4.00 0.98 -5.63
CA LEU A 97 -4.23 0.98 -7.06
C LEU A 97 -3.97 -0.40 -7.66
N ASN A 98 -4.53 -0.66 -8.83
CA ASN A 98 -4.17 -1.83 -9.64
C ASN A 98 -2.81 -1.65 -10.34
N ASP A 99 -2.39 -2.66 -11.10
CA ASP A 99 -1.11 -2.65 -11.84
C ASP A 99 -1.03 -1.59 -12.96
N LYS A 100 -2.19 -1.07 -13.38
CA LYS A 100 -2.31 0.02 -14.36
C LYS A 100 -2.38 1.41 -13.73
N LEU A 101 -2.17 1.50 -12.40
CA LEU A 101 -2.29 2.74 -11.63
C LEU A 101 -3.71 3.34 -11.64
N GLU A 102 -4.73 2.49 -11.63
CA GLU A 102 -6.14 2.91 -11.59
C GLU A 102 -6.76 2.59 -10.23
N LYS A 103 -7.67 3.45 -9.76
CA LYS A 103 -8.50 3.14 -8.58
C LYS A 103 -9.45 1.99 -8.90
N SER A 104 -9.77 1.18 -7.88
CA SER A 104 -10.83 0.19 -7.99
C SER A 104 -12.14 0.87 -8.41
N GLN A 105 -12.88 0.24 -9.33
CA GLN A 105 -14.18 0.70 -9.80
C GLN A 105 -15.34 0.27 -8.88
N SER A 106 -15.06 -0.50 -7.83
CA SER A 106 -16.07 -0.93 -6.86
C SER A 106 -16.29 0.13 -5.77
N ASN A 107 -17.44 0.07 -5.10
CA ASN A 107 -17.77 0.95 -3.98
C ASN A 107 -17.10 0.55 -2.65
N LEU A 108 -16.14 -0.38 -2.69
CA LEU A 108 -15.46 -0.88 -1.49
C LEU A 108 -14.28 0.02 -1.10
N ASN A 109 -13.90 -0.02 0.18
CA ASN A 109 -12.84 0.84 0.71
C ASN A 109 -11.45 0.23 0.49
N TYR A 110 -10.60 0.88 -0.32
CA TYR A 110 -9.20 0.48 -0.56
C TYR A 110 -8.18 1.42 0.11
N GLN A 111 -8.61 2.17 1.13
CA GLN A 111 -7.77 3.18 1.77
C GLN A 111 -7.01 2.65 2.98
N LEU A 112 -5.75 3.08 3.11
CA LEU A 112 -4.96 2.99 4.34
C LEU A 112 -4.90 4.38 4.99
N LYS A 113 -4.98 4.42 6.31
CA LYS A 113 -4.87 5.65 7.10
C LYS A 113 -3.56 5.67 7.86
N LYS A 114 -2.94 6.85 7.91
CA LYS A 114 -1.73 7.05 8.69
C LYS A 114 -2.03 6.82 10.17
N VAL A 115 -1.15 6.08 10.84
CA VAL A 115 -1.17 5.88 12.28
C VAL A 115 0.06 6.57 12.90
N ASN A 116 -0.12 7.11 14.11
CA ASN A 116 0.91 7.87 14.82
C ASN A 116 1.73 6.97 15.73
#